data_AF-X0XJN5-F1
#
_entry.id   AF-X0XJN5-F1
#
_cell.length_a   1.000
_cell.length_b   1.000
_cell.length_c   1.000
_cell.angle_alpha   90.00
_cell.angle_beta   90.00
_cell.angle_gamma   90.00
#
_symmetry.space_group_name_H-M   'P 1'
#
loop_
_entity.id
_entity.type
_entity.pdbx_description
1 polymer ?
#
loop_
_entity_poly.entity_id
_entity_poly.type
_entity_poly.pdbx_seq_one_letter_code
_entity_poly.pdbx_strand_id
1 'polypeptide(L)'
;RYLLSFVTMGLWQYFIHDYFWDVYISPEHDTPKSMLIKTGVCHIPNLVISLGFLTIWGNYFIFVSIYIVALLASIIFQKFPAPWAQGRFHAPMTKPGIGGLLRSAGYLGDIDKTGNNK
;
A
#
# COMPACT_ATOMS: atom_id res chain seq x y z
N ARG A 1 2.72 -26.45 -4.92
CA ARG A 1 2.79 -25.45 -6.02
C ARG A 1 1.96 -24.22 -5.68
N TYR A 2 0.64 -24.34 -5.51
CA TYR A 2 -0.25 -23.20 -5.21
C TYR A 2 0.05 -22.47 -3.90
N LEU A 3 0.33 -23.20 -2.81
CA LEU A 3 0.68 -22.58 -1.52
C LEU A 3 1.96 -21.72 -1.61
N LEU A 4 2.95 -22.20 -2.37
CA LEU A 4 4.19 -21.47 -2.62
C LEU A 4 3.92 -20.19 -3.42
N SER A 5 3.11 -20.28 -4.49
CA SER A 5 2.69 -19.10 -5.25
C SER A 5 1.95 -18.08 -4.39
N PHE A 6 1.04 -18.55 -3.52
CA PHE A 6 0.28 -17.69 -2.62
C PHE A 6 1.18 -16.96 -1.62
N VAL A 7 2.10 -17.69 -0.97
CA VAL A 7 3.07 -17.11 -0.04
C VAL A 7 4.01 -16.13 -0.76
N THR A 8 4.50 -16.50 -1.94
CA THR A 8 5.40 -15.64 -2.72
C THR A 8 4.72 -14.35 -3.15
N MET A 9 3.47 -14.43 -3.63
CA MET A 9 2.68 -13.26 -3.99
C MET A 9 2.34 -12.39 -2.79
N GLY A 10 1.98 -12.99 -1.64
CA GLY A 10 1.72 -12.25 -0.41
C GLY A 10 2.95 -11.51 0.11
N LEU A 11 4.12 -12.16 0.11
CA LEU A 11 5.39 -11.53 0.49
C LEU A 11 5.74 -10.41 -0.48
N TRP A 12 5.67 -10.66 -1.79
CA TRP A 12 5.92 -9.64 -2.80
C TRP A 12 5.00 -8.44 -2.62
N GLN A 13 3.71 -8.67 -2.41
CA GLN A 13 2.72 -7.61 -2.23
C GLN A 13 3.02 -6.78 -0.96
N TYR A 14 3.40 -7.44 0.15
CA TYR A 14 3.82 -6.77 1.38
C TYR A 14 5.04 -5.87 1.14
N PHE A 15 6.11 -6.41 0.54
CA PHE A 15 7.34 -5.65 0.32
C PHE A 15 7.14 -4.48 -0.65
N ILE A 16 6.44 -4.70 -1.76
CA ILE A 16 6.17 -3.64 -2.73
C ILE A 16 5.32 -2.53 -2.11
N HIS A 17 4.31 -2.85 -1.30
CA HIS A 17 3.52 -1.79 -0.66
C HIS A 17 4.34 -1.02 0.38
N ASP A 18 5.01 -1.72 1.30
CA ASP A 18 5.64 -1.10 2.49
C ASP A 18 6.99 -0.40 2.20
N TYR A 19 7.77 -0.90 1.24
CA TYR A 19 9.11 -0.36 0.90
C TYR A 19 9.17 0.46 -0.38
N PHE A 20 8.17 0.36 -1.26
CA PHE A 20 8.17 1.09 -2.53
C PHE A 20 6.95 2.00 -2.66
N TRP A 21 5.74 1.43 -2.67
CA TRP A 21 4.52 2.18 -2.92
C TRP A 21 4.29 3.28 -1.87
N ASP A 22 4.35 2.92 -0.59
CA ASP A 22 4.09 3.84 0.53
C ASP A 22 5.24 4.82 0.78
N VAL A 23 6.38 4.64 0.11
CA VAL A 23 7.55 5.55 0.19
C VAL A 23 7.57 6.52 -0.99
N TYR A 24 7.34 6.03 -2.20
CA TYR A 24 7.56 6.80 -3.43
C TYR A 24 6.28 7.23 -4.14
N ILE A 25 5.20 6.44 -4.02
CA ILE A 25 3.96 6.69 -4.79
C ILE A 25 2.96 7.43 -3.94
N SER A 26 2.77 6.97 -2.70
CA SER A 26 1.72 7.50 -1.86
C SER A 26 2.18 7.64 -0.40
N PRO A 27 3.20 8.45 -0.11
CA PRO A 27 3.67 8.63 1.25
C PRO A 27 2.78 9.56 2.10
N GLU A 28 2.06 10.48 1.46
CA GLU A 28 1.32 11.56 2.15
C GLU A 28 -0.08 11.17 2.62
N HIS A 29 -0.68 10.15 2.01
CA HIS A 29 -2.04 9.74 2.32
C HIS A 29 -2.14 8.71 3.46
N ASP A 30 -0.99 8.21 3.93
CA ASP A 30 -0.94 7.10 4.88
C ASP A 30 -0.65 7.57 6.29
N THR A 31 -1.27 6.90 7.25
CA THR A 31 -0.89 6.90 8.67
C THR A 31 -0.55 5.47 9.05
N PRO A 32 0.19 5.22 10.15
CA PRO A 32 0.45 3.86 10.61
C PRO A 32 -0.82 3.01 10.75
N LYS A 33 -1.92 3.64 11.16
CA LYS A 33 -3.23 2.98 11.31
C LYS A 33 -3.88 2.66 9.95
N SER A 34 -3.89 3.60 9.01
CA SER A 34 -4.46 3.35 7.67
C SER A 34 -3.69 2.25 6.93
N MET A 35 -2.36 2.21 7.08
CA MET A 35 -1.52 1.17 6.48
C MET A 35 -1.88 -0.24 6.94
N LEU A 36 -2.17 -0.42 8.23
CA LEU A 36 -2.62 -1.70 8.75
C LEU A 36 -4.02 -2.07 8.24
N ILE A 37 -4.95 -1.10 8.25
CA ILE A 37 -6.33 -1.33 7.81
C ILE A 37 -6.38 -1.68 6.32
N LYS A 38 -5.71 -0.90 5.45
CA LYS A 38 -5.69 -1.16 4.00
C LYS A 38 -5.07 -2.53 3.69
N THR A 39 -4.03 -2.93 4.43
CA THR A 39 -3.39 -4.23 4.24
C THR A 39 -4.34 -5.35 4.65
N GLY A 40 -4.93 -5.26 5.84
CA GLY A 40 -5.80 -6.30 6.38
C GLY A 40 -7.15 -6.42 5.69
N VAL A 41 -7.74 -5.32 5.24
CA VAL A 41 -9.12 -5.26 4.75
C VAL A 41 -9.21 -5.13 3.23
N CYS A 42 -8.18 -4.57 2.57
CA CYS A 42 -8.18 -4.43 1.12
C CYS A 42 -7.24 -5.46 0.49
N HIS A 43 -5.95 -5.43 0.82
CA HIS A 43 -4.94 -6.21 0.10
C HIS A 43 -5.05 -7.72 0.33
N ILE A 44 -5.15 -8.17 1.59
CA ILE A 44 -5.27 -9.60 1.90
C ILE A 44 -6.57 -10.20 1.32
N PRO A 45 -7.77 -9.61 1.51
CA PRO A 45 -8.98 -10.14 0.91
C PRO A 45 -8.94 -10.14 -0.62
N ASN A 46 -8.38 -9.09 -1.23
CA ASN A 46 -8.20 -9.02 -2.69
C ASN A 46 -7.36 -10.19 -3.22
N LEU A 47 -6.26 -10.50 -2.54
CA LEU A 47 -5.37 -11.60 -2.93
C LEU A 47 -6.03 -12.97 -2.66
N VAL A 48 -6.72 -13.16 -1.54
CA VAL A 48 -7.45 -14.39 -1.21
C VAL A 48 -8.54 -14.68 -2.24
N ILE A 49 -9.36 -13.68 -2.58
CA ILE A 49 -10.47 -13.86 -3.52
C ILE A 49 -9.90 -14.08 -4.94
N SER A 50 -9.02 -13.20 -5.42
CA SER A 50 -8.50 -13.30 -6.78
C SER A 50 -7.76 -14.61 -7.04
N LEU A 51 -6.81 -14.99 -6.17
CA LEU A 51 -6.08 -16.25 -6.31
C LEU A 51 -6.94 -17.47 -6.00
N GLY A 52 -7.88 -17.38 -5.07
CA GLY A 52 -8.82 -18.46 -4.78
C GLY A 52 -9.67 -18.80 -6.01
N PHE A 53 -10.24 -17.78 -6.65
CA PHE A 53 -11.06 -17.97 -7.85
C PHE A 53 -10.24 -18.49 -9.04
N LEU A 54 -9.02 -17.98 -9.20
CA LEU A 54 -8.11 -18.44 -10.24
C LEU A 54 -7.69 -19.91 -10.01
N THR A 55 -7.39 -20.29 -8.77
CA THR A 55 -6.86 -21.62 -8.45
C THR A 55 -7.93 -22.70 -8.50
N ILE A 56 -9.13 -22.42 -7.98
CA ILE A 56 -10.21 -23.43 -7.89
C ILE A 56 -10.94 -23.59 -9.23
N TRP A 57 -11.26 -22.48 -9.90
CA TRP A 57 -12.10 -22.49 -11.10
C TRP A 57 -11.38 -22.06 -12.38
N GLY A 58 -10.09 -21.71 -12.32
CA GLY A 58 -9.37 -21.22 -13.51
C GLY A 58 -9.93 -19.90 -14.04
N ASN A 59 -10.64 -19.12 -13.22
CA ASN A 59 -11.37 -17.95 -13.69
C ASN A 59 -10.47 -16.70 -13.73
N TYR A 60 -9.74 -16.56 -14.82
CA TYR A 60 -8.87 -15.41 -15.09
C TYR A 60 -9.63 -14.08 -15.12
N PHE A 61 -10.91 -14.10 -15.53
CA PHE A 61 -11.72 -12.89 -15.63
C PHE A 61 -11.96 -12.26 -14.26
N ILE A 62 -12.36 -13.07 -13.26
CA ILE A 62 -12.53 -12.58 -11.89
C ILE A 62 -11.21 -12.07 -11.32
N PHE A 63 -10.12 -12.81 -11.56
CA PHE A 63 -8.78 -12.40 -11.12
C PHE A 63 -8.45 -10.99 -11.63
N VAL A 64 -8.53 -10.76 -12.94
CA VAL A 64 -8.20 -9.46 -13.55
C VAL A 64 -9.18 -8.37 -13.13
N SER A 65 -10.48 -8.66 -13.11
CA SER A 65 -11.51 -7.67 -12.79
C SER A 65 -11.37 -7.11 -11.37
N ILE A 66 -11.04 -7.96 -10.41
CA ILE A 66 -10.81 -7.56 -9.02
C ILE A 66 -9.65 -6.56 -8.90
N TYR A 67 -8.54 -6.79 -9.61
CA TYR A 67 -7.42 -5.83 -9.64
C TYR A 67 -7.77 -4.53 -10.38
N ILE A 68 -8.57 -4.58 -11.46
CA ILE A 68 -9.05 -3.38 -12.13
C ILE A 68 -9.88 -2.52 -11.17
N VAL A 69 -10.81 -3.14 -10.42
CA VAL A 69 -11.63 -2.41 -9.42
C VAL A 69 -10.74 -1.80 -8.34
N ALA A 70 -9.72 -2.51 -7.86
CA ALA A 70 -8.78 -1.97 -6.89
C ALA A 70 -8.01 -0.74 -7.42
N LEU A 71 -7.61 -0.76 -8.70
CA LEU A 71 -6.94 0.36 -9.37
C LEU A 71 -7.89 1.55 -9.62
N LEU A 72 -9.16 1.29 -9.94
CA LEU A 72 -10.15 2.36 -10.05
C LEU A 72 -10.41 3.01 -8.68
N ALA A 73 -10.49 2.19 -7.63
CA ALA A 73 -10.64 2.68 -6.27
C ALA A 73 -9.42 3.55 -5.86
N SER A 74 -8.19 3.14 -6.17
CA SER A 74 -7.01 3.97 -5.88
C SER A 74 -7.08 5.32 -6.59
N ILE A 75 -7.48 5.36 -7.87
CA ILE A 75 -7.62 6.63 -8.61
C ILE A 75 -8.64 7.57 -7.93
N ILE A 76 -9.74 7.03 -7.40
CA ILE A 76 -10.80 7.84 -6.78
C ILE A 76 -10.43 8.32 -5.38
N PHE A 77 -9.82 7.45 -4.57
CA PHE A 77 -9.59 7.68 -3.15
C PHE A 77 -8.18 8.21 -2.83
N GLN A 78 -7.16 7.89 -3.63
CA GLN A 78 -5.79 8.42 -3.47
C GLN A 78 -5.62 9.66 -4.36
N LYS A 79 -6.30 10.75 -3.99
CA LYS A 79 -6.19 12.02 -4.70
C LYS A 79 -4.87 12.69 -4.33
N PHE A 80 -3.95 12.75 -5.29
CA PHE A 80 -2.73 13.51 -5.17
C PHE A 80 -2.99 14.99 -5.46
N PRO A 81 -2.30 15.91 -4.77
CA PRO A 81 -2.30 17.29 -5.17
C PRO A 81 -1.75 17.41 -6.59
N ALA A 82 -2.31 18.33 -7.37
CA ALA A 82 -1.74 18.63 -8.68
C ALA A 82 -0.28 19.08 -8.51
N PRO A 83 0.62 18.82 -9.49
CA PRO A 83 2.03 19.22 -9.39
C PRO A 83 2.26 20.73 -9.16
N TRP A 84 1.26 21.56 -9.49
CA TRP A 84 1.26 23.01 -9.31
C TRP A 84 0.41 23.48 -8.12
N ALA A 85 -0.17 22.56 -7.33
CA ALA A 85 -0.95 22.92 -6.17
C ALA A 85 -0.05 23.59 -5.12
N GLN A 86 -0.50 24.72 -4.59
CA GLN A 86 0.14 25.39 -3.47
C GLN A 86 -0.59 24.97 -2.19
N GLY A 87 0.13 24.44 -1.20
CA GLY A 87 -0.46 23.93 0.03
C GLY A 87 0.59 23.48 1.05
N ARG A 88 0.13 23.18 2.28
CA ARG A 88 0.95 22.51 3.30
C ARG A 88 0.92 21.00 3.04
N PHE A 89 1.78 20.55 2.14
CA PHE A 89 2.06 19.13 1.96
C PHE A 89 3.19 18.74 2.90
N HIS A 90 3.02 17.64 3.62
CA HIS A 90 4.11 17.13 4.44
C HIS A 90 5.03 16.25 3.58
N ALA A 91 6.32 16.27 3.89
CA ALA A 91 7.26 15.39 3.21
C ALA A 91 6.95 13.92 3.54
N PRO A 92 7.36 12.98 2.65
CA PRO A 92 7.33 11.56 2.95
C PRO A 92 8.06 11.26 4.26
N MET A 93 7.39 10.60 5.19
CA MET A 93 8.00 10.17 6.45
C MET A 93 8.46 8.73 6.30
N THR A 94 9.75 8.50 6.46
CA THR A 94 10.38 7.19 6.31
C THR A 94 11.09 6.78 7.58
N LYS A 95 11.12 5.47 7.85
CA LYS A 95 11.90 4.86 8.93
C LYS A 95 12.83 3.79 8.37
N PRO A 96 13.98 3.51 9.01
CA PRO A 96 14.83 2.41 8.61
C PRO A 96 14.09 1.08 8.76
N GLY A 97 14.05 0.32 7.67
CA GLY A 97 13.51 -1.03 7.60
C GLY A 97 14.62 -2.08 7.51
N ILE A 98 14.29 -3.24 6.93
CA ILE A 98 15.20 -4.38 6.82
C ILE A 98 16.41 -4.02 5.96
N GLY A 99 17.62 -4.32 6.45
CA GLY A 99 18.86 -4.08 5.70
C GLY A 99 19.18 -2.61 5.45
N GLY A 100 18.59 -1.69 6.22
CA GLY A 100 18.76 -0.25 6.01
C GLY A 100 17.90 0.33 4.89
N LEU A 101 17.02 -0.47 4.28
CA LEU A 101 16.09 0.01 3.26
C LEU A 101 15.08 0.97 3.88
N LEU A 102 14.72 2.03 3.15
CA LEU A 102 13.68 2.95 3.56
C LEU A 102 12.33 2.24 3.56
N ARG A 103 11.63 2.36 4.68
CA ARG A 103 10.28 1.86 4.87
C ARG A 103 9.35 3.03 5.19
N SER A 104 8.11 2.97 4.72
CA SER A 104 7.15 4.02 5.06
C SER A 104 6.86 4.05 6.57
N ALA A 105 6.93 5.24 7.15
CA ALA A 105 6.51 5.48 8.53
C ALA A 105 5.04 5.92 8.60
N GLY A 106 4.45 6.33 7.47
CA GLY A 106 3.20 7.07 7.44
C GLY A 106 3.32 8.45 8.11
N TYR A 107 2.28 9.26 7.99
CA TYR A 107 2.14 10.53 8.66
C TYR A 107 2.02 10.34 10.17
N LEU A 108 2.97 10.92 10.90
CA LEU A 108 3.07 10.85 12.36
C LEU A 108 2.56 12.13 13.06
N GLY A 109 2.12 13.14 12.30
CA GLY A 109 1.72 14.45 12.82
C GLY A 109 2.74 15.55 12.48
N ASP A 110 2.48 16.78 12.94
CA ASP A 110 3.45 17.88 12.86
C ASP A 110 4.61 17.59 13.83
N ILE A 111 5.67 16.97 13.31
CA ILE A 111 6.88 16.71 14.08
C ILE A 111 7.59 18.06 14.29
N ASP A 112 7.85 18.44 15.54
CA ASP A 112 8.71 19.59 15.82
C ASP A 112 10.15 19.31 15.31
N LYS A 113 10.96 20.36 15.09
CA LYS A 113 12.38 20.25 14.65
C LYS A 113 13.24 19.33 15.53
N THR A 114 12.73 18.95 16.70
CA THR A 114 13.32 18.08 17.71
C THR A 114 12.93 16.60 17.57
N GLY A 115 12.04 16.23 16.65
CA GLY A 115 11.63 14.83 16.41
C GLY A 115 10.49 14.32 17.30
N ASN A 116 9.88 15.18 18.11
CA ASN A 116 8.74 14.83 18.96
C ASN A 116 7.40 15.28 18.35
N ASN A 117 6.36 14.48 18.57
CA ASN A 117 4.98 14.83 18.21
C ASN A 117 4.54 16.07 19.00
N LYS A 118 3.93 17.04 18.32
CA LYS A 118 3.18 18.12 18.96
C LYS A 118 1.84 17.64 19.53
#